data_AF-A0A8I1DEP3-F1
#
_entry.id   AF-A0A8I1DEP3-F1
#
_cell.length_a   1.000
_cell.length_b   1.000
_cell.length_c   1.000
_cell.angle_alpha   90.00
_cell.angle_beta   90.00
_cell.angle_gamma   90.00
#
_symmetry.space_group_name_H-M   'P 1'
#
loop_
_entity.id
_entity.type
_entity.pdbx_description
1 polymer ?
#
loop_
_entity_poly.entity_id
_entity_poly.type
_entity_poly.pdbx_seq_one_letter_code
_entity_poly.pdbx_strand_id
1 'polypeptide(L)'
;MSVRRYRLLIEEIKRDIEECEKQMFYHLDEMQRAKHQGNKEVERHHRLEQLKWERKLREATRAFMHTEQALAKAVEEEHLHRFQEDQARREGKSRNTWQ
;
A
#
# COMPACT_ATOMS: atom_id res chain seq x y z
N MET A 1 13.00 -3.94 -8.63
CA MET A 1 12.46 -4.09 -7.25
C MET A 1 12.18 -5.58 -7.03
N SER A 2 12.51 -6.17 -5.88
CA SER A 2 12.23 -7.61 -5.63
C SER A 2 10.83 -7.82 -5.05
N VAL A 3 10.26 -9.01 -5.25
CA VAL A 3 8.97 -9.45 -4.65
C VAL A 3 8.94 -9.16 -3.14
N ARG A 4 10.03 -9.44 -2.43
CA ARG A 4 10.17 -9.15 -1.00
C ARG A 4 10.00 -7.66 -0.67
N ARG A 5 10.58 -6.77 -1.47
CA ARG A 5 10.47 -5.32 -1.23
C ARG A 5 9.06 -4.80 -1.47
N TYR A 6 8.37 -5.31 -2.49
CA TYR A 6 6.95 -4.97 -2.70
C TYR A 6 6.07 -5.42 -1.53
N ARG A 7 6.29 -6.62 -0.99
CA ARG A 7 5.56 -7.10 0.19
C ARG A 7 5.78 -6.21 1.41
N LEU A 8 7.01 -5.78 1.67
CA LEU A 8 7.30 -4.87 2.79
C LEU A 8 6.60 -3.51 2.59
N LEU A 9 6.65 -2.97 1.38
CA LEU A 9 5.98 -1.71 1.04
C LEU A 9 4.46 -1.81 1.22
N ILE A 10 3.85 -2.94 0.84
CA ILE A 10 2.44 -3.21 1.09
C ILE A 10 2.10 -3.17 2.58
N GLU A 11 2.91 -3.79 3.44
CA GLU A 11 2.69 -3.77 4.89
C GLU A 11 2.89 -2.37 5.50
N GLU A 12 3.79 -1.55 4.95
CA GLU A 12 3.90 -0.13 5.29
C GLU A 12 2.63 0.64 4.91
N ILE A 13 2.17 0.49 3.67
CA ILE A 13 0.97 1.18 3.19
C ILE A 13 -0.28 0.76 3.98
N LYS A 14 -0.41 -0.52 4.37
CA LYS A 14 -1.51 -0.97 5.24
C LYS A 14 -1.50 -0.28 6.59
N ARG A 15 -0.33 -0.12 7.22
CA ARG A 15 -0.21 0.62 8.49
C ARG A 15 -0.59 2.09 8.32
N ASP A 16 -0.23 2.71 7.20
CA ASP A 16 -0.63 4.08 6.89
C ASP A 16 -2.15 4.20 6.71
N ILE A 17 -2.79 3.23 6.07
CA ILE A 17 -4.25 3.16 5.92
C ILE A 17 -4.92 3.05 7.30
N GLU A 18 -4.49 2.13 8.14
CA GLU A 18 -5.03 1.95 9.49
C GLU A 18 -4.89 3.23 10.34
N GLU A 19 -3.76 3.93 10.23
CA GLU A 19 -3.56 5.20 10.93
C GLU A 19 -4.52 6.28 10.41
N CYS A 20 -4.71 6.38 9.10
CA CYS A 20 -5.67 7.32 8.53
C CYS A 20 -7.09 7.05 9.04
N GLU A 21 -7.50 5.78 9.11
CA GLU A 21 -8.81 5.39 9.63
C GLU A 21 -8.97 5.79 11.10
N LYS A 22 -7.97 5.50 11.96
CA LYS A 22 -7.98 5.91 13.38
C LYS A 22 -8.12 7.42 13.54
N GLN A 23 -7.37 8.20 12.76
CA GLN A 23 -7.42 9.65 12.81
C GLN A 23 -8.77 10.20 12.33
N MET A 24 -9.35 9.60 11.28
CA MET A 24 -10.69 9.96 10.83
C MET A 24 -11.75 9.71 11.92
N PHE A 25 -11.69 8.58 12.61
CA PHE A 25 -12.60 8.28 13.73
C PHE A 25 -12.41 9.26 14.88
N TYR A 26 -11.16 9.54 15.26
CA TYR A 26 -10.84 10.52 16.32
C TYR A 26 -11.46 11.89 16.02
N HIS A 27 -11.23 12.44 14.83
CA HIS A 27 -11.78 13.75 14.47
C HIS A 27 -13.30 13.74 14.33
N LEU A 28 -13.91 12.62 13.95
CA LEU A 28 -15.36 12.49 13.92
C LEU A 28 -15.97 12.54 15.33
N ASP A 29 -15.35 11.89 16.31
CA ASP A 29 -15.77 11.95 17.73
C ASP A 29 -15.62 13.36 18.29
N GLU A 30 -14.47 14.00 18.10
CA GLU A 30 -14.23 15.37 18.57
C GLU A 30 -15.18 16.39 17.92
N MET A 31 -15.49 16.23 16.63
CA MET A 31 -16.47 17.05 15.95
C MET A 31 -17.88 16.90 16.56
N GLN A 32 -18.27 15.66 16.93
CA GLN A 32 -19.55 15.43 17.62
C GLN A 32 -19.57 16.09 19.00
N ARG A 33 -18.50 15.96 19.79
CA ARG A 33 -18.37 16.63 21.10
C ARG A 33 -18.47 18.14 20.98
N ALA A 34 -17.73 18.74 20.04
CA ALA A 34 -17.76 20.18 19.79
C ALA A 34 -19.15 20.67 19.39
N LYS A 35 -19.86 19.90 18.53
CA LYS A 35 -21.24 20.18 18.15
C LYS A 35 -22.18 20.18 19.36
N HIS A 36 -22.02 19.25 20.30
CA HIS A 36 -22.86 19.18 21.51
C HIS A 36 -22.61 20.36 22.45
N GLN A 37 -21.37 20.87 22.49
CA GLN A 37 -20.99 22.05 23.26
C GLN A 37 -21.34 23.38 22.55
N GLY A 38 -21.84 23.33 21.31
CA GLY A 38 -22.12 24.52 20.50
C GLY A 38 -20.87 25.24 19.99
N ASN A 39 -19.70 24.61 20.06
CA ASN A 39 -18.43 25.21 19.66
C ASN A 39 -18.15 24.98 18.16
N LYS A 40 -18.65 25.90 17.33
CA LYS A 40 -18.57 25.82 15.86
C LYS A 40 -17.14 25.93 15.31
N GLU A 41 -16.25 26.63 16.00
CA GLU A 41 -14.86 26.79 15.54
C GLU A 41 -14.09 25.47 15.65
N VAL A 42 -14.24 24.79 16.78
CA VAL A 42 -13.64 23.48 17.02
C VAL A 42 -14.26 22.41 16.11
N GLU A 43 -15.58 22.45 15.92
CA GLU A 43 -16.27 21.57 14.95
C GLU A 43 -15.69 21.74 13.53
N ARG A 44 -15.52 23.00 13.09
CA ARG A 44 -14.94 23.32 11.78
C ARG A 44 -13.49 22.85 11.66
N HIS A 45 -12.70 23.03 12.71
CA HIS A 45 -11.31 22.57 12.75
C HIS A 45 -11.22 21.05 12.53
N HIS A 46 -11.97 20.26 13.33
CA HIS A 46 -11.95 18.80 13.19
C HIS A 46 -12.51 18.33 11.84
N ARG A 47 -13.48 19.04 11.27
CA ARG A 47 -13.93 18.74 9.90
C ARG A 47 -12.82 18.94 8.86
N LEU A 48 -12.03 20.00 8.99
CA LEU A 48 -10.90 20.24 8.08
C LEU A 48 -9.80 19.18 8.24
N GLU A 49 -9.49 18.78 9.47
CA GLU A 49 -8.53 17.70 9.73
C GLU A 49 -9.05 16.36 9.17
N GLN A 50 -10.31 16.02 9.39
CA GLN A 50 -10.93 14.82 8.82
C GLN A 50 -10.78 14.78 7.29
N LEU A 51 -11.02 15.91 6.59
CA LEU A 51 -10.86 16.00 5.13
C LEU A 51 -9.40 15.81 4.66
N LYS A 52 -8.42 16.22 5.47
CA LYS A 52 -7.00 15.96 5.19
C LYS A 52 -6.69 14.47 5.30
N TRP A 53 -7.17 13.82 6.35
CA TRP A 53 -6.99 12.37 6.54
C TRP A 53 -7.72 11.55 5.47
N GLU A 54 -8.93 11.95 5.07
CA GLU A 54 -9.62 11.34 3.93
C GLU A 54 -8.83 11.46 2.62
N ARG A 55 -8.14 12.59 2.40
CA ARG A 55 -7.26 12.76 1.23
C ARG A 55 -6.07 11.81 1.31
N LYS A 56 -5.39 11.77 2.46
CA LYS A 56 -4.26 10.86 2.70
C LYS A 56 -4.65 9.40 2.54
N LEU A 57 -5.83 9.01 3.04
CA LEU A 57 -6.39 7.67 2.87
C LEU A 57 -6.56 7.33 1.39
N ARG A 58 -7.18 8.21 0.59
CA ARG A 58 -7.33 7.99 -0.86
C ARG A 58 -5.99 7.82 -1.58
N GLU A 59 -4.97 8.59 -1.18
CA GLU A 59 -3.61 8.47 -1.73
C GLU A 59 -2.96 7.14 -1.35
N ALA A 60 -3.05 6.74 -0.08
CA ALA A 60 -2.55 5.45 0.41
C ALA A 60 -3.26 4.27 -0.26
N THR A 61 -4.58 4.32 -0.44
CA THR A 61 -5.34 3.28 -1.16
C THR A 61 -4.90 3.17 -2.63
N ARG A 62 -4.66 4.29 -3.31
CA ARG A 62 -4.13 4.26 -4.69
C ARG A 62 -2.73 3.65 -4.73
N ALA A 63 -1.85 4.05 -3.80
CA ALA A 63 -0.51 3.49 -3.68
C ALA A 63 -0.55 1.98 -3.42
N PHE A 64 -1.46 1.53 -2.55
CA PHE A 64 -1.69 0.10 -2.27
C PHE A 64 -2.06 -0.66 -3.55
N MET A 65 -3.08 -0.19 -4.28
CA MET A 65 -3.52 -0.83 -5.53
C MET A 65 -2.40 -0.92 -6.57
N HIS A 66 -1.63 0.15 -6.77
CA HIS A 66 -0.51 0.14 -7.70
C HIS A 66 0.61 -0.81 -7.27
N THR A 67 0.87 -0.88 -5.96
CA THR A 67 1.91 -1.75 -5.41
C THR A 67 1.53 -3.23 -5.50
N GLU A 68 0.27 -3.57 -5.24
CA GLU A 68 -0.29 -4.91 -5.44
C GLU A 68 -0.20 -5.35 -6.90
N GLN A 69 -0.57 -4.47 -7.85
CA GLN A 69 -0.42 -4.75 -9.27
C GLN A 69 1.04 -4.94 -9.69
N ALA A 70 1.96 -4.14 -9.14
CA ALA A 70 3.38 -4.26 -9.41
C ALA A 70 3.98 -5.55 -8.81
N LEU A 71 3.51 -5.96 -7.62
CA LEU A 71 3.87 -7.23 -7.00
C LEU A 71 3.44 -8.40 -7.86
N ALA A 72 2.19 -8.41 -8.34
CA ALA A 72 1.68 -9.48 -9.20
C ALA A 72 2.55 -9.65 -10.45
N LYS A 73 2.87 -8.55 -11.14
CA LYS A 73 3.78 -8.57 -12.31
C LYS A 73 5.16 -9.10 -11.96
N ALA A 74 5.76 -8.63 -10.85
CA ALA A 74 7.08 -9.08 -10.42
C ALA A 74 7.12 -10.58 -10.10
N VAL A 75 6.03 -11.13 -9.56
CA VAL A 75 5.89 -12.57 -9.30
C VAL A 75 5.80 -13.35 -10.62
N GLU A 76 4.99 -12.89 -11.58
CA GLU A 76 4.89 -13.51 -12.91
C GLU A 76 6.24 -13.52 -13.64
N GLU A 77 6.97 -12.40 -13.62
CA GLU A 77 8.31 -12.29 -14.20
C GLU A 77 9.30 -13.28 -13.56
N GLU A 78 9.29 -13.39 -12.23
CA GLU A 78 10.16 -14.33 -11.51
C GLU A 78 9.85 -15.79 -11.85
N HIS A 79 8.57 -16.15 -11.99
CA HIS A 79 8.16 -17.48 -12.45
C HIS A 79 8.58 -17.76 -13.88
N LEU A 80 8.43 -16.80 -14.79
CA LEU A 80 8.83 -16.94 -16.19
C LEU A 80 10.34 -17.15 -16.30
N HIS A 81 11.14 -16.35 -15.58
CA HIS A 81 12.59 -16.50 -15.56
C HIS A 81 13.02 -17.90 -15.06
N ARG A 82 12.44 -18.37 -13.95
CA ARG A 82 12.73 -19.73 -13.44
C ARG A 82 12.35 -20.81 -14.44
N PHE A 83 11.20 -20.68 -15.10
CA PHE A 83 10.78 -21.63 -16.13
C PHE A 83 11.76 -21.66 -17.32
N GLN A 84 12.20 -20.49 -17.80
CA GLN A 84 13.20 -20.41 -18.87
C GLN A 84 14.55 -21.02 -18.47
N GLU A 85 15.01 -20.79 -17.24
CA GLU A 85 16.23 -21.40 -16.71
C GLU A 85 16.10 -22.93 -16.62
N ASP A 86 14.96 -23.44 -16.18
CA ASP A 86 14.70 -24.89 -16.11
C ASP A 86 14.63 -25.54 -17.50
N GLN A 87 14.02 -24.87 -18.48
CA GLN A 87 14.03 -25.33 -19.88
C GLN A 87 15.46 -25.35 -20.44
N ALA A 88 16.23 -24.29 -20.24
CA ALA A 88 17.63 -24.22 -20.69
C ALA A 88 18.50 -25.32 -20.08
N ARG A 89 18.29 -25.64 -18.79
CA ARG A 89 18.95 -26.77 -18.12
C ARG A 89 18.57 -28.12 -18.73
N ARG A 90 17.27 -28.34 -19.02
CA ARG A 90 16.77 -29.59 -19.62
C ARG A 90 17.26 -29.81 -21.05
N GLU A 91 17.43 -28.72 -21.82
CA GLU A 91 17.99 -28.78 -23.18
C GLU A 91 19.52 -28.98 -23.21
N GLY A 92 20.18 -29.19 -22.06
CA GLY A 92 21.64 -29.34 -21.98
C GLY A 92 22.41 -28.05 -22.26
N LYS A 93 21.72 -26.93 -22.49
CA LYS A 93 22.29 -25.58 -22.59
C LYS A 93 22.50 -25.00 -21.19
N SER A 94 23.16 -25.78 -20.33
CA SER A 94 23.67 -25.25 -19.08
C SER A 94 24.81 -24.31 -19.39
N ARG A 95 24.88 -23.17 -18.69
CA ARG A 95 25.89 -22.12 -18.83
C ARG A 95 27.35 -22.58 -18.56
N ASN A 96 27.55 -23.87 -18.29
CA ASN A 96 28.82 -24.55 -18.04
C ASN A 96 29.35 -25.39 -19.23
N THR A 97 28.75 -25.36 -20.42
CA THR A 97 29.25 -26.13 -21.58
C THR A 97 30.33 -25.44 -22.42
N TRP A 98 30.95 -24.36 -21.92
CA TRP A 98 32.07 -23.67 -22.58
C TRP A 98 33.37 -23.65 -21.74
N GLN A 99 33.63 -24.70 -20.95
CA GLN A 99 34.97 -24.98 -20.41
C GLN A 99 35.64 -26.10 -21.17
#